data_AF-F4RND6-F1
#
_entry.id   AF-F4RND6-F1
#
_cell.length_a   1.000
_cell.length_b   1.000
_cell.length_c   1.000
_cell.angle_alpha   90.00
_cell.angle_beta   90.00
_cell.angle_gamma   90.00
#
_symmetry.space_group_name_H-M   'P 1'
#
loop_
_entity.id
_entity.type
_entity.pdbx_description
1 polymer ?
#
loop_
_entity_poly.entity_id
_entity_poly.type
_entity_poly.pdbx_seq_one_letter_code
_entity_poly.pdbx_strand_id
1 'polypeptide(L)'
;MLNQYFLNISVLVFTFHLSALFVTSWHCRGSYTPHIGNQALCQPDLVNRTLKICTGTSCSNKATNTGFVLMKNCIWNDRPNVRGTSQQQCVSYDWDTDEGADGQGAYACTNNGKHNYLCDVDPKTTGVITCDDCQP
;
A
#
# COMPACT_ATOMS: atom_id res chain seq x y z
N MET A 1 25.43 8.30 50.19
CA MET A 1 24.55 9.27 49.48
C MET A 1 24.86 9.39 47.97
N LEU A 2 25.92 8.78 47.44
CA LEU A 2 26.26 8.82 46.01
C LEU A 2 25.34 7.95 45.12
N ASN A 3 24.67 6.93 45.67
CA ASN A 3 23.87 5.96 44.92
C ASN A 3 22.46 6.43 44.51
N GLN A 4 21.91 7.48 45.11
CA GLN A 4 20.56 7.97 44.76
C GLN A 4 20.55 8.86 43.50
N TYR A 5 21.68 9.51 43.17
CA TYR A 5 21.77 10.39 42.01
C TYR A 5 21.94 9.65 40.68
N PHE A 6 22.55 8.46 40.68
CA PHE A 6 22.73 7.63 39.47
C PHE A 6 21.43 7.04 38.93
N LEU A 7 20.45 6.77 39.81
CA LEU A 7 19.15 6.21 39.43
C LEU A 7 18.28 7.22 38.67
N ASN A 8 18.32 8.50 39.03
CA ASN A 8 17.49 9.52 38.38
C ASN A 8 17.96 9.89 36.96
N ILE A 9 19.25 9.81 36.68
CA ILE A 9 19.79 10.09 35.34
C ILE A 9 19.45 8.96 34.36
N SER A 10 19.45 7.70 34.84
CA SER A 10 19.13 6.55 33.99
C SER A 10 17.68 6.55 33.50
N VAL A 11 16.73 7.00 34.32
CA VAL A 11 15.30 7.05 33.93
C VAL A 11 15.02 8.14 32.87
N LEU A 12 15.75 9.26 32.92
CA LEU A 12 15.56 10.38 31.99
C LEU A 12 16.12 10.10 30.58
N VAL A 13 17.18 9.28 30.48
CA VAL A 13 17.76 8.88 29.19
C VAL A 13 16.90 7.83 28.49
N PHE A 14 16.27 6.91 29.25
CA PHE A 14 15.37 5.91 28.68
C PHE A 14 14.06 6.50 28.13
N THR A 15 13.49 7.54 28.75
CA THR A 15 12.27 8.18 28.25
C THR A 15 12.49 9.04 27.01
N PHE A 16 13.71 9.56 26.79
CA PHE A 16 14.02 10.37 25.60
C PHE A 16 14.31 9.57 24.33
N HIS A 17 14.55 8.26 24.43
CA HIS A 17 14.86 7.41 23.26
C HIS A 17 13.65 6.64 22.72
N LEU A 18 12.52 6.61 23.43
CA LEU A 18 11.29 5.95 22.98
C LEU A 18 10.41 6.81 22.08
N SER A 19 10.69 8.12 21.98
CA SER A 19 9.88 9.09 21.22
C SER A 19 10.23 9.18 19.72
N ALA A 20 11.27 8.47 19.26
CA ALA A 20 11.83 8.66 17.91
C ALA A 20 11.40 7.61 16.86
N LEU A 21 10.49 6.68 17.17
CA LEU A 21 10.08 5.63 16.23
C LEU A 21 8.56 5.60 16.02
N PHE A 22 7.95 6.76 15.76
CA PHE A 22 6.64 6.77 15.11
C PHE A 22 6.84 6.51 13.62
N VAL A 23 7.05 5.24 13.27
CA VAL A 23 6.99 4.79 11.88
C VAL A 23 5.51 4.81 11.51
N THR A 24 5.09 5.84 10.78
CA THR A 24 3.69 5.94 10.32
C THR A 24 3.52 4.96 9.16
N SER A 25 2.89 3.82 9.44
CA SER A 25 2.50 2.88 8.39
C SER A 25 1.30 3.42 7.62
N TRP A 26 1.43 3.54 6.30
CA TRP A 26 0.37 3.98 5.40
C TRP A 26 -0.17 2.79 4.60
N HIS A 27 -1.47 2.55 4.72
CA HIS A 27 -2.18 1.55 3.93
C HIS A 27 -2.62 2.18 2.61
N CYS A 28 -2.04 1.74 1.50
CA CYS A 28 -2.27 2.31 0.17
C CYS A 28 -3.58 1.79 -0.42
N ARG A 29 -4.74 2.16 0.16
CA ARG A 29 -6.04 1.63 -0.27
C ARG A 29 -6.50 2.19 -1.60
N GLY A 30 -6.25 3.48 -1.86
CA GLY A 30 -6.58 4.10 -3.13
C GLY A 30 -5.74 3.54 -4.26
N SER A 31 -4.42 3.66 -4.11
CA SER A 31 -3.50 3.29 -5.17
C SER A 31 -2.11 3.00 -4.63
N TYR A 32 -1.41 2.16 -5.35
CA TYR A 32 0.00 1.90 -5.14
C TYR A 32 0.72 1.79 -6.48
N THR A 33 1.81 2.52 -6.61
CA THR A 33 2.66 2.50 -7.81
C THR A 33 4.13 2.43 -7.39
N PRO A 34 4.85 1.33 -7.69
CA PRO A 34 6.30 1.30 -7.52
C PRO A 34 6.95 2.25 -8.55
N HIS A 35 7.81 3.16 -8.10
CA HIS A 35 8.50 4.11 -8.96
C HIS A 35 9.95 3.67 -9.24
N ILE A 36 10.56 4.28 -10.26
CA ILE A 36 11.97 4.06 -10.60
C ILE A 36 12.83 4.82 -9.58
N GLY A 37 13.87 4.18 -9.05
CA GLY A 37 14.80 4.84 -8.11
C GLY A 37 14.46 4.69 -6.63
N ASN A 38 13.97 3.51 -6.22
CA ASN A 38 13.68 3.13 -4.83
C ASN A 38 12.55 3.94 -4.15
N GLN A 39 11.70 4.60 -4.93
CA GLN A 39 10.51 5.29 -4.43
C GLN A 39 9.24 4.50 -4.77
N ALA A 40 8.18 4.75 -4.03
CA ALA A 40 6.84 4.27 -4.31
C ALA A 40 5.83 5.40 -4.03
N LEU A 41 4.72 5.37 -4.75
CA LEU A 41 3.59 6.25 -4.51
C LEU A 41 2.48 5.45 -3.83
N CYS A 42 1.96 5.99 -2.74
CA CYS A 42 0.92 5.39 -1.94
C CYS A 42 -0.23 6.38 -1.79
N GLN A 43 -1.43 6.04 -2.25
CA GLN A 43 -2.64 6.80 -1.96
C GLN A 43 -3.42 6.09 -0.86
N PRO A 44 -3.54 6.70 0.34
CA PRO A 44 -4.15 6.01 1.47
C PRO A 44 -5.67 5.81 1.37
N ASP A 45 -6.34 6.67 0.61
CA ASP A 45 -7.81 6.77 0.57
C ASP A 45 -8.35 6.53 -0.85
N LEU A 46 -9.56 5.99 -0.95
CA LEU A 46 -10.19 5.66 -2.25
C LEU A 46 -10.68 6.91 -3.00
N VAL A 47 -11.02 7.97 -2.27
CA VAL A 47 -11.62 9.21 -2.83
C VAL A 47 -10.60 10.34 -2.82
N ASN A 48 -9.86 10.48 -1.71
CA ASN A 48 -8.83 11.51 -1.61
C ASN A 48 -7.56 11.06 -2.34
N ARG A 49 -7.32 11.66 -3.51
CA ARG A 49 -6.15 11.41 -4.37
C ARG A 49 -4.82 11.97 -3.85
N THR A 50 -4.70 12.20 -2.54
CA THR A 50 -3.43 12.62 -1.92
C THR A 50 -2.44 11.47 -1.95
N LEU A 51 -1.32 11.69 -2.65
CA LEU A 51 -0.23 10.74 -2.74
C LEU A 51 0.81 10.98 -1.65
N LYS A 52 1.32 9.88 -1.07
CA LYS A 52 2.48 9.85 -0.21
C LYS A 52 3.64 9.21 -0.96
N ILE A 53 4.79 9.88 -0.94
CA ILE A 53 6.03 9.36 -1.49
C ILE A 53 6.69 8.52 -0.41
N CYS A 54 6.94 7.26 -0.70
CA CYS A 54 7.50 6.30 0.25
C CYS A 54 8.77 5.67 -0.30
N THR A 55 9.62 5.15 0.59
CA THR A 55 10.74 4.29 0.22
C THR A 55 10.20 2.94 -0.24
N GLY A 56 10.51 2.53 -1.47
CA GLY A 56 9.92 1.34 -2.10
C GLY A 56 10.18 0.05 -1.33
N THR A 57 11.36 -0.10 -0.72
CA THR A 57 11.69 -1.28 0.12
C THR A 57 10.89 -1.34 1.43
N SER A 58 10.25 -0.24 1.84
CA SER A 58 9.36 -0.23 3.01
C SER A 58 7.93 -0.69 2.67
N CYS A 59 7.63 -0.87 1.38
CA CYS A 59 6.30 -1.16 0.89
C CYS A 59 6.11 -2.65 0.61
N SER A 60 5.15 -3.28 1.28
CA SER A 60 4.79 -4.67 1.02
C SER A 60 3.34 -4.95 1.40
N ASN A 61 2.79 -6.02 0.84
CA ASN A 61 1.56 -6.62 1.35
C ASN A 61 1.91 -7.43 2.59
N LYS A 62 1.77 -6.79 3.76
CA LYS A 62 2.13 -7.38 5.05
C LYS A 62 1.30 -8.62 5.40
N ALA A 63 0.07 -8.72 4.90
CA ALA A 63 -0.80 -9.85 5.18
C ALA A 63 -0.30 -11.16 4.53
N THR A 64 0.32 -11.06 3.35
CA THR A 64 0.81 -12.21 2.58
C THR A 64 2.34 -12.25 2.45
N ASN A 65 3.04 -11.25 2.98
CA ASN A 65 4.48 -11.07 2.85
C ASN A 65 4.95 -11.06 1.37
N THR A 66 4.25 -10.31 0.53
CA THR A 66 4.51 -10.22 -0.92
C THR A 66 4.63 -8.78 -1.40
N GLY A 67 5.30 -8.55 -2.54
CA GLY A 67 5.35 -7.24 -3.21
C GLY A 67 4.14 -6.95 -4.12
N PHE A 68 3.04 -7.68 -3.95
CA PHE A 68 1.84 -7.57 -4.77
C PHE A 68 0.57 -7.80 -3.93
N VAL A 69 -0.56 -7.33 -4.46
CA VAL A 69 -1.90 -7.62 -3.98
C VAL A 69 -2.55 -8.65 -4.89
N LEU A 70 -3.16 -9.68 -4.30
CA LEU A 70 -3.92 -10.66 -5.05
C LEU A 70 -5.34 -10.14 -5.28
N MET A 71 -5.71 -9.86 -6.54
CA MET A 71 -7.05 -9.43 -6.90
C MET A 71 -7.74 -10.50 -7.74
N LYS A 72 -9.04 -10.69 -7.52
CA LYS A 72 -9.89 -11.64 -8.25
C LYS A 72 -10.82 -10.89 -9.21
N ASN A 73 -11.57 -11.63 -10.01
CA ASN A 73 -12.55 -11.07 -10.94
C ASN A 73 -11.95 -10.04 -11.93
N CYS A 74 -10.69 -10.24 -12.31
CA CYS A 74 -9.96 -9.31 -13.16
C CYS A 74 -10.19 -9.62 -14.66
N ILE A 75 -10.67 -8.62 -15.39
CA ILE A 75 -10.85 -8.63 -16.85
C ILE A 75 -9.61 -8.05 -17.51
N TRP A 76 -9.14 -8.67 -18.59
CA TRP A 76 -7.94 -8.21 -19.29
C TRP A 76 -8.23 -6.97 -20.14
N ASN A 77 -7.87 -5.79 -19.63
CA ASN A 77 -8.18 -4.51 -20.26
C ASN A 77 -7.41 -4.30 -21.57
N ASP A 78 -6.15 -4.76 -21.66
CA ASP A 78 -5.37 -4.65 -22.90
C ASP A 78 -5.91 -5.53 -24.05
N ARG A 79 -6.76 -6.53 -23.73
CA ARG A 79 -7.26 -7.51 -24.70
C ARG A 79 -8.77 -7.75 -24.51
N PRO A 80 -9.62 -6.79 -24.89
CA PRO A 80 -11.07 -6.86 -24.65
C PRO A 80 -11.78 -8.03 -25.35
N ASN A 81 -11.15 -8.63 -26.36
CA ASN A 81 -11.69 -9.82 -27.05
C ASN A 81 -11.50 -11.13 -26.26
N VAL A 82 -10.66 -11.14 -25.23
CA VAL A 82 -10.48 -12.28 -24.34
C VAL A 82 -11.58 -12.24 -23.28
N ARG A 83 -12.47 -13.22 -23.33
CA ARG A 83 -13.60 -13.31 -22.39
C ARG A 83 -13.20 -14.01 -21.09
N GLY A 84 -13.91 -13.67 -20.03
CA GLY A 84 -13.78 -14.29 -18.71
C GLY A 84 -12.97 -13.44 -17.74
N THR A 85 -12.96 -13.88 -16.49
CA THR A 85 -12.22 -13.24 -15.41
C THR A 85 -11.06 -14.11 -14.95
N SER A 86 -10.09 -13.49 -14.30
CA SER A 86 -8.89 -14.15 -13.81
C SER A 86 -8.50 -13.60 -12.43
N GLN A 87 -7.57 -14.29 -11.79
CA GLN A 87 -6.90 -13.79 -10.59
C GLN A 87 -5.55 -13.21 -11.00
N GLN A 88 -5.23 -12.03 -10.48
CA GLN A 88 -4.01 -11.30 -10.83
C GLN A 88 -3.19 -10.95 -9.59
N GLN A 89 -1.86 -10.95 -9.77
CA GLN A 89 -0.89 -10.47 -8.80
C GLN A 89 -0.54 -9.03 -9.16
N CYS A 90 -1.28 -8.08 -8.59
CA CYS A 90 -1.19 -6.66 -8.88
C CYS A 90 0.00 -6.04 -8.15
N VAL A 91 1.03 -5.66 -8.90
CA VAL A 91 2.20 -4.94 -8.38
C VAL A 91 2.02 -3.43 -8.40
N SER A 92 1.05 -2.96 -9.17
CA SER A 92 0.52 -1.61 -9.14
C SER A 92 -1.00 -1.68 -9.23
N TYR A 93 -1.70 -0.77 -8.57
CA TYR A 93 -3.13 -0.62 -8.72
C TYR A 93 -3.59 0.81 -8.44
N ASP A 94 -4.71 1.20 -9.02
CA ASP A 94 -5.39 2.46 -8.79
C ASP A 94 -6.90 2.22 -8.70
N TRP A 95 -7.56 2.84 -7.72
CA TRP A 95 -9.00 2.75 -7.54
C TRP A 95 -9.68 3.78 -8.42
N ASP A 96 -10.49 3.28 -9.36
CA ASP A 96 -11.35 4.12 -10.18
C ASP A 96 -12.79 3.96 -9.71
N THR A 97 -13.42 5.06 -9.28
CA THR A 97 -14.82 5.07 -8.83
C THR A 97 -15.82 4.94 -9.98
N ASP A 98 -15.39 5.26 -11.20
CA ASP A 98 -16.27 5.31 -12.37
C ASP A 98 -16.26 3.98 -13.15
N GLU A 99 -15.33 3.09 -12.83
CA GLU A 99 -15.24 1.75 -13.42
C GLU A 99 -15.89 0.66 -12.52
N GLY A 100 -16.05 -0.55 -13.03
CA GLY A 100 -16.63 -1.69 -12.28
C GLY A 100 -18.12 -1.95 -12.53
N ALA A 101 -18.62 -3.06 -11.99
CA ALA A 101 -20.03 -3.42 -12.14
C ALA A 101 -20.92 -2.42 -11.40
N ASP A 102 -22.02 -2.03 -12.04
CA ASP A 102 -23.04 -1.14 -11.47
C ASP A 102 -22.52 0.22 -10.94
N GLY A 103 -21.35 0.67 -11.39
CA GLY A 103 -20.73 1.93 -10.97
C GLY A 103 -20.22 1.93 -9.53
N GLN A 104 -19.85 0.77 -9.00
CA GLN A 104 -19.36 0.64 -7.61
C GLN A 104 -17.86 0.91 -7.44
N GLY A 105 -17.15 1.20 -8.54
CA GLY A 105 -15.71 1.32 -8.57
C GLY A 105 -15.01 -0.01 -8.81
N ALA A 106 -13.79 0.04 -9.35
CA ALA A 106 -12.94 -1.11 -9.55
C ALA A 106 -11.45 -0.72 -9.50
N TYR A 107 -10.58 -1.69 -9.26
CA TYR A 107 -9.15 -1.46 -9.33
C TYR A 107 -8.63 -1.65 -10.76
N ALA A 108 -8.03 -0.61 -11.32
CA ALA A 108 -7.12 -0.72 -12.43
C ALA A 108 -5.82 -1.35 -11.92
N CYS A 109 -5.55 -2.60 -12.28
CA CYS A 109 -4.42 -3.39 -11.79
C CYS A 109 -3.39 -3.62 -12.91
N THR A 110 -2.11 -3.43 -12.59
CA THR A 110 -1.00 -3.86 -13.45
C THR A 110 -0.22 -4.98 -12.77
N ASN A 111 -0.03 -6.10 -13.48
CA ASN A 111 0.76 -7.23 -12.98
C ASN A 111 2.25 -7.14 -13.36
N ASN A 112 3.08 -8.08 -12.89
CA ASN A 112 4.51 -8.15 -13.22
C ASN A 112 4.81 -8.26 -14.73
N GLY A 113 3.88 -8.82 -15.50
CA GLY A 113 3.94 -8.91 -16.97
C GLY A 113 3.64 -7.60 -17.68
N LYS A 114 3.37 -6.52 -16.93
CA LYS A 114 2.95 -5.20 -17.44
C LYS A 114 1.63 -5.23 -18.21
N HIS A 115 0.78 -6.20 -17.90
CA HIS A 115 -0.59 -6.26 -18.41
C HIS A 115 -1.54 -5.55 -17.47
N ASN A 116 -2.50 -4.83 -18.05
CA ASN A 116 -3.51 -4.09 -17.32
C ASN A 116 -4.82 -4.86 -17.26
N TYR A 117 -5.43 -4.84 -16.08
CA TYR A 117 -6.68 -5.49 -15.79
C TYR A 117 -7.60 -4.53 -15.05
N LEU A 118 -8.90 -4.75 -15.24
CA LEU A 118 -9.91 -4.15 -14.39
C LEU A 118 -10.42 -5.22 -13.42
N CYS A 119 -10.23 -5.02 -12.13
CA CYS A 119 -10.57 -5.97 -11.08
C CYS A 119 -11.73 -5.44 -10.23
N ASP A 120 -12.88 -6.08 -10.37
CA ASP A 120 -14.07 -5.79 -9.58
C ASP A 120 -14.01 -6.55 -8.24
N VAL A 121 -13.49 -5.86 -7.22
CA VAL A 121 -13.27 -6.39 -5.87
C VAL A 121 -13.62 -5.33 -4.82
N ASP A 122 -14.11 -5.76 -3.66
CA ASP A 122 -14.39 -4.85 -2.55
C ASP A 122 -13.06 -4.35 -1.92
N PRO A 123 -12.77 -3.03 -1.95
CA PRO A 123 -11.54 -2.47 -1.40
C PRO A 123 -11.41 -2.65 0.13
N LYS A 124 -12.50 -2.96 0.84
CA LYS A 124 -12.46 -3.27 2.29
C LYS A 124 -11.93 -4.66 2.60
N THR A 125 -12.10 -5.61 1.67
CA THR A 125 -11.69 -7.00 1.85
C THR A 125 -10.45 -7.34 1.02
N THR A 126 -10.16 -6.54 0.00
CA THR A 126 -8.96 -6.65 -0.81
C THR A 126 -7.74 -6.25 0.01
N GLY A 127 -6.69 -7.08 -0.04
CA GLY A 127 -5.42 -6.74 0.59
C GLY A 127 -4.82 -5.47 -0.02
N VAL A 128 -3.91 -4.81 0.68
CA VAL A 128 -3.27 -3.58 0.19
C VAL A 128 -1.79 -3.59 0.49
N ILE A 129 -1.03 -2.84 -0.29
CA ILE A 129 0.34 -2.52 0.06
C ILE A 129 0.34 -1.57 1.25
N THR A 130 1.21 -1.85 2.22
CA THR A 130 1.48 -0.98 3.36
C THR A 130 2.93 -0.52 3.29
N CYS A 131 3.15 0.78 3.41
CA CYS A 131 4.47 1.41 3.39
C CYS A 131 4.77 2.00 4.76
N ASP A 132 5.99 1.79 5.27
CA ASP A 132 6.40 2.21 6.61
C ASP A 132 7.23 3.50 6.62
N ASP A 133 7.94 3.78 5.53
CA ASP A 133 8.80 4.95 5.41
C ASP A 133 8.24 5.86 4.31
N CYS A 134 7.40 6.81 4.71
CA CYS A 134 6.73 7.75 3.83
C CYS A 134 6.96 9.19 4.27
N GLN A 135 7.09 10.08 3.30
CA GLN A 135 7.11 11.51 3.53
C GLN A 135 5.74 11.97 4.07
N PRO A 136 5.71 12.82 5.11
CA PRO A 136 4.49 13.31 5.72
C PRO A 136 3.66 14.20 4.78
#